data_AF-A0A7S1FDK1-F1
#
_entry.id   AF-A0A7S1FDK1-F1
#
_cell.length_a   1.000
_cell.length_b   1.000
_cell.length_c   1.000
_cell.angle_alpha   90.00
_cell.angle_beta   90.00
_cell.angle_gamma   90.00
#
_symmetry.space_group_name_H-M   'P 1'
#
loop_
_entity.id
_entity.type
_entity.pdbx_description
1 polymer ?
#
loop_
_entity_poly.entity_id
_entity_poly.type
_entity_poly.pdbx_seq_one_letter_code
_entity_poly.pdbx_strand_id
1 'polypeptide(L)'
;FGSSNIFRHNVWRECPVRWAASCGPGSTETNPLCLPEEVFRARSSPATASGPSDPHEPVLYYSHWVDMGLPENHRFPIDKYRVVTLTLKAEGRARCEPGPLATLDEACTVHDRQYVKGILSGNMSIKERKRVGFAEAPVRSYVLRSLASLGATVAAVRHSLSRNTWSGALSGGTHHAFANAGEGFCVFNDVAVAAKLAQKEFHVGTVLILDLDVHQGNGSAKIFEDDPSVVTVSVHQGKGYPFSTRCRSDVDVDLPDCCDDQSYMNALRFLPDLLDEVKPEVIIYQAGVDGLAGDRFGRFSLTREGLMARNQLVYGLAKERGLPVIATMGGGYHKDIRKTIQ
;
A
#
# COMPACT_ATOMS: atom_id res chain seq x y z
N PHE A 1 6.83 -15.39 32.89
CA PHE A 1 5.80 -14.42 33.28
C PHE A 1 6.46 -13.31 34.08
N GLY A 2 6.67 -12.15 33.45
CA GLY A 2 7.26 -10.97 34.06
C GLY A 2 6.94 -9.79 33.15
N SER A 3 5.89 -9.07 33.50
CA SER A 3 5.37 -7.89 32.80
C SER A 3 6.29 -6.69 33.01
N SER A 4 7.18 -6.40 32.05
CA SER A 4 7.89 -5.13 31.98
C SER A 4 6.98 -4.06 31.38
N ASN A 5 6.41 -3.28 32.29
CA ASN A 5 5.45 -2.21 32.09
C ASN A 5 6.11 -0.94 31.52
N ILE A 6 6.71 -1.00 30.31
CA ILE A 6 7.48 0.11 29.72
C ILE A 6 6.60 1.14 28.97
N PHE A 7 5.33 0.85 28.69
CA PHE A 7 4.47 1.71 27.84
C PHE A 7 3.49 2.61 28.60
N ARG A 8 3.78 2.99 29.84
CA ARG A 8 2.98 3.98 30.56
C ARG A 8 3.84 5.19 30.90
N HIS A 9 4.04 6.13 29.97
CA HIS A 9 4.17 7.57 30.30
C HIS A 9 3.68 8.41 29.10
N ASN A 10 2.60 9.15 29.36
CA ASN A 10 1.76 9.91 28.43
C ASN A 10 2.40 11.22 27.92
N VAL A 11 3.59 11.18 27.32
CA VAL A 11 4.23 12.39 26.74
C VAL A 11 4.13 12.45 25.21
N TRP A 12 3.57 11.42 24.57
CA TRP A 12 3.61 11.23 23.11
C TRP A 12 2.48 11.91 22.32
N ARG A 13 1.44 12.43 22.98
CA ARG A 13 0.18 12.85 22.32
C ARG A 13 0.17 14.27 21.75
N GLU A 14 1.09 15.14 22.17
CA GLU A 14 1.00 16.58 21.86
C GLU A 14 2.16 17.15 21.04
N CYS A 15 3.17 16.36 20.68
CA CYS A 15 4.35 16.90 20.01
C CYS A 15 4.09 17.08 18.50
N PRO A 16 4.03 18.31 17.95
CA PRO A 16 3.96 18.55 16.52
C PRO A 16 5.17 17.86 15.89
N VAL A 17 4.95 17.09 14.82
CA VAL A 17 6.06 16.53 14.04
C VAL A 17 6.76 17.73 13.37
N ARG A 18 7.71 18.35 14.07
CA ARG A 18 8.66 19.27 13.45
C ARG A 18 9.55 18.39 12.60
N TRP A 19 9.18 18.25 11.32
CA TRP A 19 10.07 17.76 10.29
C TRP A 19 11.21 18.77 10.22
N ALA A 20 12.26 18.57 11.01
CA ALA A 20 13.53 19.21 10.77
C ALA A 20 14.03 18.62 9.45
N ALA A 21 13.68 19.33 8.37
CA ALA A 21 14.43 19.29 7.13
C ALA A 21 15.90 19.53 7.47
N SER A 22 16.79 18.87 6.71
CA SER A 22 18.26 18.89 6.80
C SER A 22 18.88 18.17 8.00
N CYS A 23 19.03 16.85 7.89
CA CYS A 23 20.29 16.23 8.27
C CYS A 23 21.12 16.11 6.98
N GLY A 24 21.91 17.13 6.68
CA GLY A 24 22.91 17.05 5.61
C GLY A 24 24.02 16.06 5.98
N PRO A 25 24.83 15.61 5.01
CA PRO A 25 25.96 14.73 5.29
C PRO A 25 26.90 15.41 6.30
N GLY A 26 27.00 14.85 7.52
CA GLY A 26 27.83 15.36 8.61
C GLY A 26 27.11 15.73 9.91
N SER A 27 25.78 15.65 10.01
CA SER A 27 25.09 15.87 11.30
C SER A 27 25.18 14.64 12.20
N THR A 28 25.69 14.79 13.43
CA THR A 28 25.59 13.78 14.48
C THR A 28 24.13 13.48 14.77
N GLU A 29 23.67 12.29 14.38
CA GLU A 29 22.28 11.85 14.31
C GLU A 29 21.51 12.04 15.63
N THR A 30 20.62 13.03 15.67
CA THR A 30 19.50 13.00 16.62
C THR A 30 18.33 12.30 15.92
N ASN A 31 17.58 11.48 16.66
CA ASN A 31 16.33 10.87 16.23
C ASN A 31 15.15 11.72 16.75
N PRO A 32 14.88 12.92 16.19
CA PRO A 32 13.89 13.87 16.71
C PRO A 32 12.45 13.33 16.59
N LEU A 33 12.27 12.25 15.81
CA LEU A 33 11.01 11.56 15.63
C LEU A 33 10.83 10.38 16.60
N CYS A 34 11.87 10.04 17.38
CA CYS A 34 11.95 8.88 18.27
C CYS A 34 11.50 7.57 17.60
N LEU A 35 11.90 7.37 16.34
CA LEU A 35 11.61 6.14 15.59
C LEU A 35 12.40 4.96 16.15
N PRO A 36 11.97 3.71 15.94
CA PRO A 36 12.84 2.55 16.15
C PRO A 36 14.17 2.73 15.40
N GLU A 37 15.29 2.35 16.03
CA GLU A 37 16.63 2.63 15.50
C GLU A 37 16.86 1.99 14.12
N GLU A 38 16.31 0.80 13.89
CA GLU A 38 16.33 0.10 12.59
C GLU A 38 15.64 0.91 11.47
N VAL A 39 14.54 1.59 11.78
CA VAL A 39 13.79 2.44 10.84
C VAL A 39 14.53 3.75 10.59
N PHE A 40 15.09 4.32 11.65
CA PHE A 40 15.89 5.53 11.55
C PHE A 40 17.12 5.32 10.68
N ARG A 41 17.82 4.18 10.81
CA ARG A 41 18.98 3.81 9.99
C ARG A 41 18.61 3.45 8.55
N ALA A 42 17.46 2.81 8.31
CA ALA A 42 16.97 2.54 6.95
C ALA A 42 16.73 3.82 6.12
N ARG A 43 16.61 4.98 6.79
CA ARG A 43 16.47 6.30 6.16
C ARG A 43 17.80 6.84 5.59
N SER A 44 18.94 6.42 6.14
CA SER A 44 20.26 6.99 5.86
C SER A 44 21.08 6.19 4.84
N SER A 45 20.69 4.94 4.53
CA SER A 45 21.39 4.10 3.54
C SER A 45 20.41 3.20 2.78
N PRO A 46 20.19 3.39 1.47
CA PRO A 46 19.79 2.28 0.62
C PRO A 46 20.99 1.32 0.55
N ALA A 47 20.83 0.10 1.07
CA ALA A 47 21.81 -0.98 1.04
C ALA A 47 23.03 -0.83 1.98
N THR A 48 22.94 -1.44 3.16
CA THR A 48 23.99 -2.34 3.69
C THR A 48 23.36 -3.24 4.76
N ALA A 49 22.52 -4.19 4.34
CA ALA A 49 22.25 -5.38 5.14
C ALA A 49 23.26 -6.47 4.71
N SER A 50 23.92 -7.07 5.69
CA SER A 50 25.07 -7.96 5.60
C SER A 50 24.83 -9.29 4.85
N GLY A 51 25.70 -9.62 3.89
CA GLY A 51 25.97 -11.00 3.42
C GLY A 51 25.05 -11.55 2.31
N PRO A 52 25.49 -12.58 1.53
CA PRO A 52 24.99 -12.86 0.19
C PRO A 52 23.59 -13.45 0.25
N SER A 53 22.59 -12.60 0.07
CA SER A 53 21.26 -13.00 -0.36
C SER A 53 21.25 -13.00 -1.88
N ASP A 54 20.54 -13.96 -2.47
CA ASP A 54 20.26 -13.96 -3.90
C ASP A 54 19.77 -12.55 -4.28
N PRO A 55 20.46 -11.81 -5.18
CA PRO A 55 20.04 -10.47 -5.57
C PRO A 55 18.64 -10.45 -6.19
N HIS A 56 18.08 -11.61 -6.55
CA HIS A 56 16.72 -11.77 -7.05
C HIS A 56 15.73 -12.26 -6.00
N GLU A 57 16.11 -12.45 -4.73
CA GLU A 57 15.16 -12.81 -3.65
C GLU A 57 14.10 -11.70 -3.47
N PRO A 58 12.78 -12.01 -3.58
CA PRO A 58 11.75 -11.03 -3.33
C PRO A 58 11.72 -10.54 -1.87
N VAL A 59 11.54 -9.22 -1.68
CA VAL A 59 11.42 -8.62 -0.35
C VAL A 59 10.05 -7.97 -0.15
N LEU A 60 9.47 -8.20 1.03
CA LEU A 60 8.22 -7.58 1.47
C LEU A 60 8.49 -6.52 2.55
N TYR A 61 8.10 -5.28 2.28
CA TYR A 61 8.29 -4.16 3.19
C TYR A 61 7.09 -3.94 4.10
N TYR A 62 7.31 -3.79 5.41
CA TYR A 62 6.25 -3.57 6.40
C TYR A 62 6.35 -2.21 7.09
N SER A 63 5.20 -1.66 7.49
CA SER A 63 5.12 -0.38 8.22
C SER A 63 4.51 -0.49 9.62
N HIS A 64 4.29 -1.70 10.15
CA HIS A 64 3.60 -1.92 11.43
C HIS A 64 4.43 -1.52 12.68
N TRP A 65 5.65 -1.03 12.46
CA TRP A 65 6.48 -0.41 13.50
C TRP A 65 5.94 0.98 13.92
N VAL A 66 4.98 1.55 13.18
CA VAL A 66 4.13 2.66 13.63
C VAL A 66 2.78 2.13 14.09
N ASP A 67 2.43 2.39 15.35
CA ASP A 67 1.07 2.23 15.84
C ASP A 67 0.24 3.48 15.51
N MET A 68 -0.87 3.27 14.80
CA MET A 68 -1.81 4.33 14.45
C MET A 68 -2.66 4.78 15.65
N GLY A 69 -2.71 3.99 16.73
CA GLY A 69 -3.46 4.31 17.94
C GLY A 69 -4.97 4.28 17.74
N LEU A 70 -5.46 3.41 16.84
CA LEU A 70 -6.89 3.23 16.61
C LEU A 70 -7.51 2.42 17.77
N PRO A 71 -8.80 2.66 18.12
CA PRO A 71 -9.49 1.86 19.12
C PRO A 71 -9.54 0.37 18.76
N GLU A 72 -9.59 -0.50 19.77
CA GLU A 72 -9.56 -1.97 19.64
C GLU A 72 -10.64 -2.56 18.71
N ASN A 73 -11.77 -1.86 18.56
CA ASN A 73 -12.87 -2.25 17.68
C ASN A 73 -13.03 -1.34 16.45
N HIS A 74 -12.00 -0.60 16.09
CA HIS A 74 -12.05 0.26 14.92
C HIS A 74 -12.30 -0.58 13.66
N ARG A 75 -13.14 -0.03 12.76
CA ARG A 75 -13.59 -0.73 11.55
C ARG A 75 -12.47 -1.06 10.54
N PHE A 76 -11.31 -0.44 10.71
CA PHE A 76 -10.07 -0.74 9.97
C PHE A 76 -9.17 -1.66 10.84
N PRO A 77 -9.01 -2.95 10.49
CA PRO A 77 -8.27 -3.92 11.31
C PRO A 77 -6.76 -3.79 11.09
N ILE A 78 -6.16 -2.73 11.61
CA ILE A 78 -4.74 -2.38 11.34
C ILE A 78 -3.76 -3.48 11.76
N ASP A 79 -4.10 -4.26 12.79
CA ASP A 79 -3.28 -5.37 13.28
C ASP A 79 -3.00 -6.43 12.21
N LYS A 80 -3.81 -6.52 11.14
CA LYS A 80 -3.65 -7.53 10.07
C LYS A 80 -2.24 -7.47 9.48
N TYR A 81 -1.70 -6.28 9.32
CA TYR A 81 -0.37 -6.06 8.74
C TYR A 81 0.74 -6.60 9.64
N ARG A 82 0.60 -6.41 10.96
CA ARG A 82 1.54 -6.97 11.95
C ARG A 82 1.46 -8.49 11.97
N VAL A 83 0.25 -9.04 12.03
CA VAL A 83 0.08 -10.51 12.11
C VAL A 83 0.62 -11.19 10.86
N VAL A 84 0.29 -10.71 9.65
CA VAL A 84 0.83 -11.25 8.39
C VAL A 84 2.36 -11.21 8.38
N THR A 85 2.95 -10.06 8.74
CA THR A 85 4.42 -9.92 8.77
C THR A 85 5.06 -10.94 9.72
N LEU A 86 4.52 -11.08 10.94
CA LEU A 86 5.05 -12.03 11.92
C LEU A 86 4.87 -13.49 11.47
N THR A 87 3.73 -13.83 10.88
CA THR A 87 3.48 -15.17 10.33
C THR A 87 4.45 -15.50 9.21
N LEU A 88 4.63 -14.62 8.23
CA LEU A 88 5.57 -14.82 7.12
C LEU A 88 7.01 -15.02 7.61
N LYS A 89 7.46 -14.23 8.60
CA LYS A 89 8.79 -14.36 9.21
C LYS A 89 8.93 -15.67 10.01
N ALA A 90 7.92 -16.05 10.80
CA ALA A 90 7.95 -17.26 11.61
C ALA A 90 7.94 -18.54 10.76
N GLU A 91 7.23 -18.53 9.62
CA GLU A 91 7.15 -19.66 8.69
C GLU A 91 8.33 -19.69 7.69
N GLY A 92 9.20 -18.67 7.69
CA GLY A 92 10.31 -18.57 6.74
C GLY A 92 9.86 -18.46 5.27
N ARG A 93 8.64 -17.94 5.02
CA ARG A 93 8.03 -17.90 3.69
C ARG A 93 8.43 -16.70 2.85
N ALA A 94 8.89 -15.63 3.48
CA ALA A 94 9.34 -14.43 2.79
C ALA A 94 10.32 -13.62 3.65
N ARG A 95 11.30 -13.01 2.99
CA ARG A 95 12.11 -11.96 3.59
C ARG A 95 11.28 -10.71 3.80
N CYS A 96 11.20 -10.26 5.05
CA CYS A 96 10.42 -9.09 5.44
C CYS A 96 11.31 -8.02 6.08
N GLU A 97 11.26 -6.80 5.55
CA GLU A 97 12.08 -5.66 5.99
C GLU A 97 11.21 -4.47 6.41
N PRO A 98 11.64 -3.66 7.40
CA PRO A 98 10.92 -2.45 7.73
C PRO A 98 11.01 -1.45 6.58
N GLY A 99 9.87 -0.96 6.11
CA GLY A 99 9.82 0.16 5.17
C GLY A 99 10.28 1.47 5.84
N PRO A 100 10.96 2.38 5.12
CA PRO A 100 11.32 3.70 5.64
C PRO A 100 10.09 4.62 5.74
N LEU A 101 10.26 5.82 6.32
CA LEU A 101 9.30 6.91 6.12
C LEU A 101 9.50 7.51 4.73
N ALA A 102 8.42 7.68 3.98
CA ALA A 102 8.44 8.47 2.76
C ALA A 102 8.84 9.92 3.03
N THR A 103 9.46 10.54 2.04
CA THR A 103 9.83 11.95 2.03
C THR A 103 8.69 12.82 1.48
N LEU A 104 8.80 14.13 1.72
CA LEU A 104 7.90 15.12 1.12
C LEU A 104 7.90 15.03 -0.41
N ASP A 105 9.07 14.92 -1.02
CA ASP A 105 9.19 14.95 -2.48
C ASP A 105 8.70 13.65 -3.14
N GLU A 106 8.86 12.50 -2.48
CA GLU A 106 8.24 11.24 -2.90
C GLU A 106 6.72 11.35 -2.88
N ALA A 107 6.12 11.85 -1.78
CA ALA A 107 4.67 12.05 -1.71
C ALA A 107 4.19 13.08 -2.75
N CYS A 108 4.95 14.15 -2.99
CA CYS A 108 4.61 15.19 -3.97
C CYS A 108 4.81 14.75 -5.43
N THR A 109 5.18 13.50 -5.72
CA THR A 109 5.22 13.00 -7.11
C THR A 109 3.84 12.92 -7.74
N VAL A 110 2.81 12.65 -6.94
CA VAL A 110 1.40 12.59 -7.38
C VAL A 110 0.47 13.49 -6.57
N HIS A 111 0.86 13.86 -5.35
CA HIS A 111 0.02 14.67 -4.49
C HIS A 111 0.35 16.16 -4.56
N ASP A 112 -0.69 16.98 -4.44
CA ASP A 112 -0.55 18.42 -4.33
C ASP A 112 0.35 18.77 -3.14
N ARG A 113 1.37 19.59 -3.38
CA ARG A 113 2.34 19.97 -2.35
C ARG A 113 1.68 20.61 -1.12
N GLN A 114 0.58 21.33 -1.31
CA GLN A 114 -0.21 21.91 -0.22
C GLN A 114 -0.91 20.83 0.61
N TYR A 115 -1.51 19.83 -0.03
CA TYR A 115 -2.12 18.70 0.64
C TYR A 115 -1.09 17.95 1.50
N VAL A 116 0.05 17.57 0.90
CA VAL A 116 1.11 16.87 1.64
C VAL A 116 1.61 17.69 2.83
N LYS A 117 1.88 19.00 2.64
CA LYS A 117 2.28 19.88 3.76
C LYS A 117 1.23 19.95 4.86
N GLY A 118 -0.06 20.03 4.52
CA GLY A 118 -1.16 20.03 5.49
C GLY A 118 -1.21 18.75 6.32
N ILE A 119 -1.01 17.58 5.70
CA ILE A 119 -0.86 16.32 6.42
C ILE A 119 0.35 16.39 7.36
N LEU A 120 1.54 16.71 6.84
CA LEU A 120 2.80 16.68 7.59
C LEU A 120 2.81 17.62 8.79
N SER A 121 2.19 18.79 8.66
CA SER A 121 2.09 19.76 9.76
C SER A 121 1.00 19.42 10.77
N GLY A 122 0.20 18.37 10.54
CA GLY A 122 -0.94 18.03 11.37
C GLY A 122 -2.16 18.93 11.16
N ASN A 123 -2.15 19.81 10.16
CA ASN A 123 -3.18 20.82 9.92
C ASN A 123 -4.30 20.27 9.04
N MET A 124 -4.92 19.18 9.48
CA MET A 124 -6.09 18.60 8.84
C MET A 124 -7.34 18.93 9.65
N SER A 125 -8.39 19.38 8.97
CA SER A 125 -9.71 19.51 9.56
C SER A 125 -10.25 18.14 10.01
N ILE A 126 -11.17 18.17 10.97
CA ILE A 126 -11.89 16.97 11.41
C ILE A 126 -12.65 16.34 10.22
N LYS A 127 -13.17 17.16 9.29
CA LYS A 127 -13.89 16.68 8.10
C LYS A 127 -12.98 15.85 7.19
N GLU A 128 -11.76 16.31 6.93
CA GLU A 128 -10.76 15.57 6.14
C GLU A 128 -10.39 14.24 6.81
N ARG A 129 -10.10 14.24 8.12
CA ARG A 129 -9.79 13.00 8.83
C ARG A 129 -10.98 12.03 8.89
N LYS A 130 -12.22 12.54 8.95
CA LYS A 130 -13.45 11.72 8.85
C LYS A 130 -13.64 11.14 7.46
N ARG A 131 -13.33 11.90 6.39
CA ARG A 131 -13.38 11.42 5.01
C ARG A 131 -12.45 10.22 4.80
N VAL A 132 -11.24 10.29 5.35
CA VAL A 132 -10.31 9.14 5.37
C VAL A 132 -10.83 8.01 6.27
N GLY A 133 -11.48 8.35 7.39
CA GLY A 133 -11.98 7.37 8.36
C GLY A 133 -11.01 7.08 9.51
N PHE A 134 -10.13 8.04 9.82
CA PHE A 134 -9.17 7.98 10.94
C PHE A 134 -9.24 9.23 11.85
N ALA A 135 -10.43 9.81 12.02
CA ALA A 135 -10.64 11.00 12.84
C ALA A 135 -10.25 10.81 14.32
N GLU A 136 -10.31 9.57 14.80
CA GLU A 136 -9.99 9.18 16.17
C GLU A 136 -8.49 8.96 16.39
N ALA A 137 -7.69 8.82 15.32
CA ALA A 137 -6.26 8.62 15.43
C ALA A 137 -5.58 9.90 15.96
N PRO A 138 -4.62 9.77 16.90
CA PRO A 138 -3.74 10.88 17.28
C PRO A 138 -3.04 11.45 16.04
N VAL A 139 -2.94 12.79 15.95
CA VAL A 139 -2.39 13.47 14.75
C VAL A 139 -0.99 12.98 14.41
N ARG A 140 -0.11 12.84 15.40
CA ARG A 140 1.24 12.32 15.19
C ARG A 140 1.23 10.91 14.58
N SER A 141 0.45 10.01 15.16
CA SER A 141 0.34 8.62 14.69
C SER A 141 -0.26 8.53 13.28
N TYR A 142 -1.26 9.38 12.98
CA TYR A 142 -1.83 9.52 11.65
C TYR A 142 -0.73 9.86 10.64
N VAL A 143 0.05 10.92 10.87
CA VAL A 143 1.11 11.38 9.96
C VAL A 143 2.20 10.31 9.77
N LEU A 144 2.72 9.78 10.87
CA LEU A 144 3.79 8.79 10.82
C LEU A 144 3.35 7.52 10.08
N ARG A 145 2.14 7.03 10.34
CA ARG A 145 1.65 5.82 9.68
C ARG A 145 1.41 6.06 8.19
N SER A 146 0.87 7.22 7.80
CA SER A 146 0.68 7.58 6.39
C SER A 146 2.01 7.57 5.63
N LEU A 147 3.06 8.15 6.22
CA LEU A 147 4.40 8.15 5.61
C LEU A 147 5.07 6.78 5.62
N ALA A 148 4.88 5.98 6.68
CA ALA A 148 5.47 4.65 6.78
C ALA A 148 4.84 3.67 5.79
N SER A 149 3.51 3.74 5.62
CA SER A 149 2.77 2.97 4.61
C SER A 149 3.24 3.31 3.20
N LEU A 150 3.31 4.61 2.88
CA LEU A 150 3.84 5.09 1.60
C LEU A 150 5.30 4.66 1.38
N GLY A 151 6.15 4.83 2.40
CA GLY A 151 7.58 4.54 2.30
C GLY A 151 7.89 3.04 2.14
N ALA A 152 7.05 2.16 2.69
CA ALA A 152 7.15 0.72 2.42
C ALA A 152 6.94 0.41 0.93
N THR A 153 5.95 1.04 0.28
CA THR A 153 5.69 0.87 -1.15
C THR A 153 6.79 1.50 -2.01
N VAL A 154 7.32 2.66 -1.61
CA VAL A 154 8.49 3.27 -2.26
C VAL A 154 9.71 2.34 -2.22
N ALA A 155 9.98 1.73 -1.06
CA ALA A 155 11.09 0.79 -0.92
C ALA A 155 10.90 -0.46 -1.80
N ALA A 156 9.67 -0.98 -1.88
CA ALA A 156 9.32 -2.10 -2.74
C ALA A 156 9.63 -1.79 -4.23
N VAL A 157 9.13 -0.67 -4.77
CA VAL A 157 9.41 -0.26 -6.16
C VAL A 157 10.90 -0.17 -6.45
N ARG A 158 11.64 0.53 -5.60
CA ARG A 158 13.09 0.66 -5.78
C ARG A 158 13.77 -0.70 -5.72
N HIS A 159 13.37 -1.56 -4.79
CA HIS A 159 13.92 -2.91 -4.67
C HIS A 159 13.70 -3.71 -5.97
N SER A 160 12.44 -3.83 -6.39
CA SER A 160 12.02 -4.60 -7.57
C SER A 160 12.73 -4.15 -8.84
N LEU A 161 12.71 -2.85 -9.14
CA LEU A 161 13.25 -2.33 -10.40
C LEU A 161 14.79 -2.31 -10.42
N SER A 162 15.44 -2.03 -9.29
CA SER A 162 16.92 -2.05 -9.20
C SER A 162 17.54 -3.43 -9.38
N ARG A 163 16.77 -4.50 -9.14
CA ARG A 163 17.23 -5.90 -9.13
C ARG A 163 16.55 -6.77 -10.18
N ASN A 164 15.62 -6.17 -10.94
CA ASN A 164 14.75 -6.88 -11.86
C ASN A 164 14.09 -8.12 -11.21
N THR A 165 13.44 -7.91 -10.06
CA THR A 165 12.77 -8.97 -9.27
C THR A 165 11.40 -8.51 -8.79
N TRP A 166 10.66 -9.37 -8.10
CA TRP A 166 9.39 -9.04 -7.46
C TRP A 166 9.60 -8.48 -6.05
N SER A 167 8.66 -7.67 -5.59
CA SER A 167 8.67 -7.15 -4.23
C SER A 167 7.25 -6.79 -3.80
N GLY A 168 7.07 -6.31 -2.57
CA GLY A 168 5.78 -5.75 -2.19
C GLY A 168 5.78 -4.98 -0.89
N ALA A 169 4.65 -4.33 -0.61
CA ALA A 169 4.39 -3.63 0.63
C ALA A 169 3.19 -4.25 1.37
N LEU A 170 3.46 -4.74 2.58
CA LEU A 170 2.46 -5.39 3.42
C LEU A 170 1.42 -4.42 3.98
N SER A 171 1.67 -3.11 3.93
CA SER A 171 0.77 -2.09 4.49
C SER A 171 0.34 -1.05 3.47
N GLY A 172 0.55 -1.33 2.18
CA GLY A 172 0.24 -0.45 1.05
C GLY A 172 -1.07 -0.81 0.34
N GLY A 173 -1.28 -0.21 -0.84
CA GLY A 173 -2.46 -0.43 -1.68
C GLY A 173 -3.55 0.60 -1.45
N THR A 174 -3.16 1.83 -1.10
CA THR A 174 -4.05 2.92 -0.69
C THR A 174 -4.61 3.69 -1.90
N HIS A 175 -5.33 2.97 -2.75
CA HIS A 175 -5.81 3.41 -4.07
C HIS A 175 -6.92 4.49 -4.10
N HIS A 176 -7.52 4.84 -2.95
CA HIS A 176 -8.63 5.80 -2.89
C HIS A 176 -8.20 7.25 -2.73
N ALA A 177 -6.93 7.50 -2.40
CA ALA A 177 -6.44 8.86 -2.21
C ALA A 177 -6.30 9.56 -3.58
N PHE A 178 -6.88 10.75 -3.68
CA PHE A 178 -6.70 11.67 -4.81
C PHE A 178 -5.45 12.51 -4.63
N ALA A 179 -5.02 13.22 -5.67
CA ALA A 179 -3.89 14.14 -5.61
C ALA A 179 -4.00 15.15 -4.45
N ASN A 180 -5.20 15.64 -4.16
CA ASN A 180 -5.45 16.71 -3.19
C ASN A 180 -6.30 16.30 -1.97
N ALA A 181 -6.68 15.04 -1.84
CA ALA A 181 -7.56 14.59 -0.76
C ALA A 181 -7.43 13.09 -0.46
N GLY A 182 -7.40 12.75 0.82
CA GLY A 182 -7.52 11.38 1.30
C GLY A 182 -8.97 10.94 1.46
N GLU A 183 -9.22 9.65 1.31
CA GLU A 183 -10.54 9.03 1.37
C GLU A 183 -10.42 7.50 1.57
N GLY A 184 -11.45 6.83 2.11
CA GLY A 184 -11.52 5.35 2.09
C GLY A 184 -10.33 4.66 2.75
N PHE A 185 -9.90 5.12 3.93
CA PHE A 185 -8.69 4.68 4.65
C PHE A 185 -7.35 4.97 3.95
N CYS A 186 -7.37 5.75 2.87
CA CYS A 186 -6.19 6.12 2.09
C CYS A 186 -5.85 7.60 2.34
N VAL A 187 -4.65 7.86 2.84
CA VAL A 187 -4.14 9.23 3.05
C VAL A 187 -3.31 9.68 1.86
N PHE A 188 -2.32 8.88 1.49
CA PHE A 188 -1.57 9.04 0.25
C PHE A 188 -1.90 7.86 -0.68
N ASN A 189 -1.76 8.04 -1.97
CA ASN A 189 -1.93 7.01 -2.98
C ASN A 189 -0.55 6.42 -3.28
N ASP A 190 -0.20 5.37 -2.56
CA ASP A 190 1.11 4.76 -2.65
C ASP A 190 1.32 4.00 -3.97
N VAL A 191 0.25 3.44 -4.53
CA VAL A 191 0.22 2.83 -5.88
C VAL A 191 0.54 3.86 -6.95
N ALA A 192 -0.02 5.07 -6.87
CA ALA A 192 0.27 6.13 -7.83
C ALA A 192 1.69 6.70 -7.66
N VAL A 193 2.15 6.91 -6.42
CA VAL A 193 3.55 7.30 -6.15
C VAL A 193 4.51 6.25 -6.71
N ALA A 194 4.22 4.97 -6.51
CA ALA A 194 5.00 3.87 -7.05
C ALA A 194 5.15 3.95 -8.56
N ALA A 195 4.06 4.19 -9.30
CA ALA A 195 4.09 4.34 -10.76
C ALA A 195 4.97 5.52 -11.18
N LYS A 196 4.79 6.72 -10.61
CA LYS A 196 5.63 7.88 -10.98
C LYS A 196 7.09 7.71 -10.60
N LEU A 197 7.41 7.02 -9.49
CA LEU A 197 8.79 6.72 -9.13
C LEU A 197 9.44 5.72 -10.07
N ALA A 198 8.70 4.70 -10.52
CA ALA A 198 9.18 3.77 -11.55
C ALA A 198 9.61 4.53 -12.82
N GLN A 199 8.78 5.46 -13.29
CA GLN A 199 9.08 6.28 -14.47
C GLN A 199 10.24 7.25 -14.22
N LYS A 200 10.24 7.94 -13.07
CA LYS A 200 11.20 9.00 -12.76
C LYS A 200 12.60 8.47 -12.45
N GLU A 201 12.70 7.38 -11.69
CA GLU A 201 13.98 6.86 -11.18
C GLU A 201 14.55 5.72 -12.04
N PHE A 202 13.68 4.96 -12.73
CA PHE A 202 14.08 3.79 -13.51
C PHE A 202 13.73 3.88 -14.99
N HIS A 203 13.21 5.02 -15.45
CA HIS A 203 12.88 5.28 -16.85
C HIS A 203 11.91 4.26 -17.47
N VAL A 204 11.06 3.66 -16.64
CA VAL A 204 9.94 2.84 -17.11
C VAL A 204 9.05 3.69 -18.01
N GLY A 205 8.78 3.24 -19.23
CA GLY A 205 7.88 3.89 -20.16
C GLY A 205 6.43 3.62 -19.78
N THR A 206 6.03 2.35 -19.76
CA THR A 206 4.64 1.94 -19.50
C THR A 206 4.50 1.19 -18.18
N VAL A 207 3.65 1.70 -17.28
CA VAL A 207 3.28 1.05 -16.01
C VAL A 207 1.86 0.49 -16.12
N LEU A 208 1.62 -0.74 -15.67
CA LEU A 208 0.27 -1.27 -15.44
C LEU A 208 -0.06 -1.23 -13.95
N ILE A 209 -1.10 -0.50 -13.58
CA ILE A 209 -1.75 -0.63 -12.26
C ILE A 209 -2.87 -1.64 -12.43
N LEU A 210 -2.66 -2.86 -11.90
CA LEU A 210 -3.66 -3.91 -11.88
C LEU A 210 -4.32 -3.95 -10.50
N ASP A 211 -5.53 -3.41 -10.42
CA ASP A 211 -6.29 -3.29 -9.18
C ASP A 211 -7.40 -4.33 -9.07
N LEU A 212 -7.17 -5.32 -8.20
CA LEU A 212 -8.11 -6.42 -7.95
C LEU A 212 -8.71 -6.38 -6.53
N ASP A 213 -8.69 -5.20 -5.89
CA ASP A 213 -9.51 -4.90 -4.71
C ASP A 213 -11.01 -4.98 -5.04
N VAL A 214 -11.86 -5.29 -4.06
CA VAL A 214 -13.30 -5.29 -4.29
C VAL A 214 -13.85 -3.88 -4.58
N HIS A 215 -13.16 -2.84 -4.12
CA HIS A 215 -13.52 -1.45 -4.34
C HIS A 215 -12.82 -0.88 -5.57
N GLN A 216 -13.49 0.03 -6.28
CA GLN A 216 -12.86 0.69 -7.42
C GLN A 216 -11.76 1.65 -6.95
N GLY A 217 -10.58 1.55 -7.56
CA GLY A 217 -9.42 2.41 -7.31
C GLY A 217 -9.57 3.84 -7.84
N ASN A 218 -10.62 4.55 -7.44
CA ASN A 218 -10.97 5.90 -7.92
C ASN A 218 -9.83 6.91 -7.84
N GLY A 219 -9.04 6.90 -6.78
CA GLY A 219 -7.92 7.81 -6.60
C GLY A 219 -6.86 7.60 -7.67
N SER A 220 -6.49 6.33 -7.91
CA SER A 220 -5.52 5.96 -8.96
C SER A 220 -6.04 6.31 -10.34
N ALA A 221 -7.30 5.94 -10.65
CA ALA A 221 -7.94 6.27 -11.92
C ALA A 221 -7.95 7.79 -12.19
N LYS A 222 -8.28 8.60 -11.17
CA LYS A 222 -8.31 10.05 -11.31
C LYS A 222 -6.92 10.67 -11.48
N ILE A 223 -5.90 10.14 -10.80
CA ILE A 223 -4.53 10.67 -10.89
C ILE A 223 -3.94 10.49 -12.30
N PHE A 224 -4.28 9.39 -12.97
CA PHE A 224 -3.72 9.04 -14.28
C PHE A 224 -4.67 9.26 -15.46
N GLU A 225 -5.80 9.95 -15.26
CA GLU A 225 -6.84 10.11 -16.29
C GLU A 225 -6.33 10.70 -17.62
N ASP A 226 -5.28 11.52 -17.55
CA ASP A 226 -4.65 12.19 -18.70
C ASP A 226 -3.20 11.70 -18.95
N ASP A 227 -2.77 10.61 -18.33
CA ASP A 227 -1.42 10.05 -18.46
C ASP A 227 -1.45 8.64 -19.10
N PRO A 228 -1.39 8.53 -20.44
CA PRO A 228 -1.49 7.24 -21.14
C PRO A 228 -0.29 6.32 -20.91
N SER A 229 0.76 6.79 -20.24
CA SER A 229 1.92 5.97 -19.88
C SER A 229 1.69 5.11 -18.63
N VAL A 230 0.57 5.30 -17.94
CA VAL A 230 0.13 4.48 -16.81
C VAL A 230 -1.27 3.96 -17.09
N VAL A 231 -1.39 2.66 -17.36
CA VAL A 231 -2.68 2.02 -17.63
C VAL A 231 -3.30 1.55 -16.31
N THR A 232 -4.53 1.97 -16.06
CA THR A 232 -5.30 1.64 -14.86
C THR A 232 -6.37 0.59 -15.15
N VAL A 233 -6.27 -0.56 -14.50
CA VAL A 233 -7.25 -1.65 -14.59
C VAL A 233 -7.89 -1.85 -13.24
N SER A 234 -9.21 -1.89 -13.18
CA SER A 234 -9.95 -2.18 -11.97
C SER A 234 -11.02 -3.24 -12.20
N VAL A 235 -10.97 -4.34 -11.45
CA VAL A 235 -12.00 -5.39 -11.46
C VAL A 235 -12.66 -5.42 -10.09
N HIS A 236 -13.84 -4.81 -10.00
CA HIS A 236 -14.41 -4.39 -8.73
C HIS A 236 -15.92 -4.62 -8.65
N GLN A 237 -16.48 -4.46 -7.46
CA GLN A 237 -17.91 -4.60 -7.25
C GLN A 237 -18.65 -3.39 -7.85
N GLY A 238 -19.52 -3.64 -8.83
CA GLY A 238 -20.15 -2.57 -9.60
C GLY A 238 -21.09 -1.66 -8.79
N LYS A 239 -21.75 -2.20 -7.77
CA LYS A 239 -22.57 -1.43 -6.83
C LYS A 239 -21.85 -1.14 -5.49
N GLY A 240 -20.52 -1.29 -5.48
CA GLY A 240 -19.67 -1.06 -4.32
C GLY A 240 -19.24 0.40 -4.14
N TYR A 241 -18.61 0.68 -2.99
CA TYR A 241 -17.86 1.92 -2.79
C TYR A 241 -16.77 2.05 -3.87
N PRO A 242 -16.48 3.24 -4.44
CA PRO A 242 -16.66 4.59 -3.88
C PRO A 242 -17.85 5.43 -4.39
N PHE A 243 -19.00 4.84 -4.72
CA PHE A 243 -20.28 5.53 -5.01
C PHE A 243 -20.12 6.88 -5.77
N SER A 244 -20.25 8.02 -5.08
CA SER A 244 -20.22 9.37 -5.65
C SER A 244 -18.84 9.87 -6.08
N THR A 245 -17.76 9.23 -5.65
CA THR A 245 -16.38 9.60 -6.00
C THR A 245 -15.74 8.58 -6.94
N ARG A 246 -16.54 7.66 -7.52
CA ARG A 246 -16.09 6.75 -8.58
C ARG A 246 -15.57 7.56 -9.76
N CYS A 247 -14.42 7.14 -10.29
CA CYS A 247 -13.79 7.70 -11.48
C CYS A 247 -13.64 6.59 -12.52
N ARG A 248 -13.42 6.96 -13.79
CA ARG A 248 -13.24 5.99 -14.88
C ARG A 248 -11.77 5.58 -14.96
N SER A 249 -11.50 4.28 -14.90
CA SER A 249 -10.18 3.69 -15.22
C SER A 249 -10.09 3.45 -16.73
N ASP A 250 -8.90 3.09 -17.24
CA ASP A 250 -8.75 2.69 -18.64
C ASP A 250 -9.55 1.41 -18.94
N VAL A 251 -9.52 0.47 -17.99
CA VAL A 251 -10.32 -0.75 -18.01
C VAL A 251 -11.07 -0.91 -16.68
N ASP A 252 -12.39 -0.79 -16.72
CA ASP A 252 -13.27 -1.08 -15.59
C ASP A 252 -14.10 -2.33 -15.87
N VAL A 253 -14.05 -3.31 -14.97
CA VAL A 253 -14.87 -4.52 -15.01
C VAL A 253 -15.78 -4.54 -13.78
N ASP A 254 -17.04 -4.15 -13.98
CA ASP A 254 -18.07 -4.18 -12.95
C ASP A 254 -18.60 -5.60 -12.73
N LEU A 255 -18.41 -6.13 -11.52
CA LEU A 255 -18.94 -7.44 -11.13
C LEU A 255 -20.12 -7.31 -10.15
N PRO A 256 -21.11 -8.23 -10.20
CA PRO A 256 -22.26 -8.18 -9.32
C PRO A 256 -21.90 -8.55 -7.88
N ASP A 257 -22.77 -8.17 -6.94
CA ASP A 257 -22.78 -8.73 -5.59
C ASP A 257 -22.84 -10.27 -5.67
N CYS A 258 -22.25 -10.92 -4.67
CA CYS A 258 -22.13 -12.37 -4.55
C CYS A 258 -21.37 -13.05 -5.69
N CYS A 259 -20.54 -12.31 -6.45
CA CYS A 259 -19.64 -12.88 -7.46
C CYS A 259 -18.81 -14.02 -6.85
N ASP A 260 -18.93 -15.21 -7.43
CA ASP A 260 -18.23 -16.42 -7.01
C ASP A 260 -16.91 -16.60 -7.74
N ASP A 261 -16.12 -17.60 -7.33
CA ASP A 261 -14.79 -17.85 -7.90
C ASP A 261 -14.84 -18.07 -9.41
N GLN A 262 -15.81 -18.84 -9.90
CA GLN A 262 -15.92 -19.15 -11.32
C GLN A 262 -16.22 -17.89 -12.15
N SER A 263 -17.18 -17.08 -11.71
CA SER A 263 -17.54 -15.84 -12.39
C SER A 263 -16.40 -14.82 -12.34
N TYR A 264 -15.72 -14.73 -11.20
CA TYR A 264 -14.58 -13.83 -11.01
C TYR A 264 -13.40 -14.23 -11.92
N MET A 265 -12.99 -15.50 -11.90
CA MET A 265 -11.92 -16.00 -12.78
C MET A 265 -12.29 -15.89 -14.26
N ASN A 266 -13.56 -16.10 -14.61
CA ASN A 266 -14.05 -15.87 -15.97
C ASN A 266 -13.89 -14.41 -16.41
N ALA A 267 -14.11 -13.46 -15.50
CA ALA A 267 -13.97 -12.04 -15.75
C ALA A 267 -12.51 -11.60 -15.90
N LEU A 268 -11.53 -12.38 -15.43
CA LEU A 268 -10.09 -12.09 -15.57
C LEU A 268 -9.46 -12.65 -16.85
N ARG A 269 -10.22 -13.33 -17.70
CA ARG A 269 -9.68 -13.97 -18.92
C ARG A 269 -9.13 -13.00 -19.97
N PHE A 270 -9.43 -11.71 -19.85
CA PHE A 270 -8.87 -10.68 -20.73
C PHE A 270 -7.43 -10.30 -20.39
N LEU A 271 -6.93 -10.65 -19.19
CA LEU A 271 -5.61 -10.20 -18.72
C LEU A 271 -4.44 -10.59 -19.64
N PRO A 272 -4.37 -11.80 -20.24
CA PRO A 272 -3.30 -12.14 -21.18
C PRO A 272 -3.29 -11.21 -22.39
N ASP A 273 -4.45 -11.01 -23.04
CA ASP A 273 -4.58 -10.15 -24.21
C ASP A 273 -4.25 -8.69 -23.87
N LEU A 274 -4.72 -8.22 -22.71
CA LEU A 274 -4.40 -6.88 -22.23
C LEU A 274 -2.88 -6.69 -22.06
N LEU A 275 -2.18 -7.65 -21.46
CA LEU A 275 -0.73 -7.56 -21.26
C LEU A 275 0.02 -7.55 -22.60
N ASP A 276 -0.48 -8.24 -23.61
CA ASP A 276 0.12 -8.28 -24.95
C ASP A 276 -0.15 -7.01 -25.75
N GLU A 277 -1.27 -6.32 -25.48
CA GLU A 277 -1.61 -5.02 -26.05
C GLU A 277 -0.85 -3.88 -25.37
N VAL A 278 -0.95 -3.78 -24.04
CA VAL A 278 -0.35 -2.70 -23.24
C VAL A 278 1.17 -2.80 -23.20
N LYS A 279 1.71 -4.02 -23.18
CA LYS A 279 3.15 -4.31 -23.04
C LYS A 279 3.80 -3.51 -21.91
N PRO A 280 3.27 -3.61 -20.67
CA PRO A 280 3.84 -2.87 -19.55
C PRO A 280 5.24 -3.37 -19.25
N GLU A 281 6.09 -2.49 -18.73
CA GLU A 281 7.44 -2.87 -18.27
C GLU A 281 7.44 -3.24 -16.78
N VAL A 282 6.37 -2.90 -16.05
CA VAL A 282 6.18 -3.25 -14.64
C VAL A 282 4.69 -3.33 -14.30
N ILE A 283 4.34 -4.27 -13.42
CA ILE A 283 2.99 -4.39 -12.86
C ILE A 283 2.99 -3.94 -11.39
N ILE A 284 2.21 -2.92 -11.07
CA ILE A 284 1.85 -2.61 -9.68
C ILE A 284 0.53 -3.35 -9.40
N TYR A 285 0.62 -4.41 -8.60
CA TYR A 285 -0.48 -5.30 -8.33
C TYR A 285 -1.12 -4.96 -6.97
N GLN A 286 -2.34 -4.41 -7.00
CA GLN A 286 -3.16 -4.25 -5.81
C GLN A 286 -3.90 -5.57 -5.58
N ALA A 287 -3.49 -6.29 -4.53
CA ALA A 287 -3.92 -7.66 -4.24
C ALA A 287 -4.92 -7.74 -3.08
N GLY A 288 -5.82 -6.76 -2.96
CA GLY A 288 -6.87 -6.66 -1.94
C GLY A 288 -7.61 -7.98 -1.71
N VAL A 289 -7.91 -8.30 -0.46
CA VAL A 289 -8.56 -9.57 -0.09
C VAL A 289 -9.96 -9.37 0.49
N ASP A 290 -10.52 -8.17 0.39
CA ASP A 290 -11.89 -7.85 0.79
C ASP A 290 -12.97 -8.38 -0.16
N GLY A 291 -12.59 -9.00 -1.27
CA GLY A 291 -13.49 -9.87 -2.05
C GLY A 291 -13.80 -11.21 -1.37
N LEU A 292 -13.09 -11.58 -0.29
CA LEU A 292 -13.30 -12.82 0.44
C LEU A 292 -14.72 -12.88 1.05
N ALA A 293 -15.39 -14.03 0.93
CA ALA A 293 -16.70 -14.25 1.52
C ALA A 293 -16.72 -13.92 3.03
N GLY A 294 -17.66 -13.07 3.43
CA GLY A 294 -17.81 -12.61 4.81
C GLY A 294 -16.97 -11.39 5.19
N ASP A 295 -16.28 -10.75 4.23
CA ASP A 295 -15.72 -9.42 4.43
C ASP A 295 -16.80 -8.42 4.87
N ARG A 296 -16.40 -7.36 5.59
CA ARG A 296 -17.34 -6.36 6.12
C ARG A 296 -17.76 -5.31 5.09
N PHE A 297 -16.91 -5.05 4.10
CA PHE A 297 -17.11 -3.95 3.14
C PHE A 297 -17.27 -4.47 1.71
N GLY A 298 -16.58 -5.55 1.34
CA GLY A 298 -16.84 -6.25 0.09
C GLY A 298 -18.06 -7.16 0.16
N ARG A 299 -18.77 -7.30 -0.97
CA ARG A 299 -19.91 -8.23 -1.10
C ARG A 299 -19.70 -9.27 -2.20
N PHE A 300 -18.46 -9.62 -2.52
CA PHE A 300 -18.21 -10.85 -3.29
C PHE A 300 -18.30 -12.08 -2.39
N SER A 301 -18.34 -13.24 -3.02
CA SER A 301 -18.41 -14.56 -2.38
C SER A 301 -17.15 -15.38 -2.68
N LEU A 302 -16.00 -14.73 -2.87
CA LEU A 302 -14.76 -15.44 -3.22
C LEU A 302 -14.31 -16.34 -2.07
N THR A 303 -13.83 -17.52 -2.41
CA THR A 303 -13.17 -18.42 -1.48
C THR A 303 -11.68 -18.09 -1.38
N ARG A 304 -10.97 -18.76 -0.47
CA ARG A 304 -9.51 -18.66 -0.41
C ARG A 304 -8.87 -19.23 -1.67
N GLU A 305 -9.41 -20.34 -2.15
CA GLU A 305 -8.98 -21.02 -3.35
C GLU A 305 -9.17 -20.10 -4.56
N GLY A 306 -10.27 -19.35 -4.63
CA GLY A 306 -10.50 -18.31 -5.64
C GLY A 306 -9.49 -17.18 -5.59
N LEU A 307 -9.21 -16.61 -4.41
CA LEU A 307 -8.18 -15.58 -4.26
C LEU A 307 -6.77 -16.11 -4.57
N MET A 308 -6.49 -17.36 -4.22
CA MET A 308 -5.23 -18.03 -4.58
C MET A 308 -5.12 -18.21 -6.10
N ALA A 309 -6.18 -18.67 -6.76
CA ALA A 309 -6.23 -18.83 -8.21
C ALA A 309 -6.04 -17.49 -8.94
N ARG A 310 -6.66 -16.41 -8.44
CA ARG A 310 -6.43 -15.03 -8.91
C ARG A 310 -4.96 -14.66 -8.83
N ASN A 311 -4.34 -14.84 -7.66
CA ASN A 311 -2.93 -14.51 -7.46
C ASN A 311 -2.03 -15.36 -8.37
N GLN A 312 -2.29 -16.65 -8.49
CA GLN A 312 -1.55 -17.57 -9.37
C GLN A 312 -1.64 -17.15 -10.83
N LEU A 313 -2.81 -16.70 -11.30
CA LEU A 313 -2.98 -16.16 -12.64
C LEU A 313 -2.09 -14.94 -12.87
N VAL A 314 -2.17 -13.93 -11.99
CA VAL A 314 -1.40 -12.67 -12.13
C VAL A 314 0.11 -12.94 -12.10
N TYR A 315 0.59 -13.67 -11.09
CA TYR A 315 2.01 -14.00 -10.98
C TYR A 315 2.50 -14.91 -12.10
N GLY A 316 1.65 -15.83 -12.58
CA GLY A 316 1.94 -16.68 -13.74
C GLY A 316 2.16 -15.86 -15.00
N LEU A 317 1.21 -14.97 -15.32
CA LEU A 317 1.30 -14.09 -16.49
C LEU A 317 2.50 -13.14 -16.44
N ALA A 318 2.80 -12.60 -15.26
CA ALA A 318 3.98 -11.76 -15.06
C ALA A 318 5.27 -12.55 -15.26
N LYS A 319 5.36 -13.77 -14.70
CA LYS A 319 6.52 -14.65 -14.84
C LYS A 319 6.77 -15.06 -16.29
N GLU A 320 5.71 -15.43 -17.02
CA GLU A 320 5.79 -15.80 -18.44
C GLU A 320 6.35 -14.66 -19.30
N ARG A 321 6.09 -13.40 -18.93
CA ARG A 321 6.54 -12.20 -19.63
C ARG A 321 7.82 -11.59 -19.04
N GLY A 322 8.39 -12.19 -17.99
CA GLY A 322 9.56 -11.66 -17.30
C GLY A 322 9.34 -10.29 -16.64
N LEU A 323 8.10 -9.98 -16.26
CA LEU A 323 7.74 -8.67 -15.72
C LEU A 323 8.01 -8.56 -14.21
N PRO A 324 8.63 -7.47 -13.75
CA PRO A 324 8.66 -7.15 -12.32
C PRO A 324 7.25 -6.86 -11.80
N VAL A 325 6.98 -7.35 -10.59
CA VAL A 325 5.70 -7.14 -9.88
C VAL A 325 5.98 -6.46 -8.54
N ILE A 326 5.26 -5.37 -8.29
CA ILE A 326 5.19 -4.72 -6.98
C ILE A 326 3.80 -4.98 -6.40
N ALA A 327 3.71 -5.91 -5.45
CA ALA A 327 2.46 -6.27 -4.82
C ALA A 327 2.14 -5.35 -3.63
N THR A 328 0.87 -4.97 -3.47
CA THR A 328 0.38 -4.30 -2.28
C THR A 328 -0.82 -5.05 -1.71
N MET A 329 -0.95 -5.10 -0.38
CA MET A 329 -1.98 -5.90 0.28
C MET A 329 -3.40 -5.33 0.16
N GLY A 330 -3.57 -4.01 0.17
CA GLY A 330 -4.88 -3.39 -0.02
C GLY A 330 -5.93 -3.68 1.07
N GLY A 331 -7.18 -3.79 0.61
CA GLY A 331 -8.36 -4.07 1.41
C GLY A 331 -8.37 -5.45 2.08
N GLY A 332 -9.28 -5.63 3.03
CA GLY A 332 -9.44 -6.86 3.80
C GLY A 332 -9.83 -6.56 5.23
N TYR A 333 -11.09 -6.85 5.58
CA TYR A 333 -11.80 -6.30 6.72
C TYR A 333 -12.65 -7.33 7.47
N HIS A 334 -12.43 -8.62 7.25
CA HIS A 334 -13.17 -9.67 7.94
C HIS A 334 -13.07 -9.50 9.48
N LYS A 335 -14.18 -9.73 10.20
CA LYS A 335 -14.23 -9.56 11.68
C LYS A 335 -13.22 -10.46 12.40
N ASP A 336 -13.15 -11.71 11.98
CA ASP A 336 -12.08 -12.62 12.36
C ASP A 336 -10.87 -12.36 11.45
N ILE A 337 -9.88 -11.66 11.98
CA ILE A 337 -8.65 -11.30 11.27
C ILE A 337 -7.92 -12.51 10.68
N ARG A 338 -8.04 -13.69 11.33
CA ARG A 338 -7.46 -14.94 10.84
C ARG A 338 -7.99 -15.32 9.47
N LYS A 339 -9.23 -14.91 9.16
CA LYS A 339 -9.79 -15.14 7.84
C LYS A 339 -9.10 -14.28 6.76
N THR A 340 -8.73 -13.05 7.08
CA THR A 340 -8.04 -12.15 6.15
C THR A 340 -6.57 -12.51 5.91
N ILE A 341 -5.87 -13.07 6.91
CA ILE A 341 -4.40 -13.19 6.88
C ILE A 341 -3.83 -14.53 6.39
N GLN A 342 -4.63 -15.61 6.34
CA GLN A 342 -4.20 -16.95 5.91
C GLN A 342 -4.13 -17.04 4.39
#